data_AF-A0A530HDE5-F1
#
_entry.id   AF-A0A530HDE5-F1
#
_cell.length_a   1.000
_cell.length_b   1.000
_cell.length_c   1.000
_cell.angle_alpha   90.00
_cell.angle_beta   90.00
_cell.angle_gamma   90.00
#
_symmetry.space_group_name_H-M   'P 1'
#
loop_
_entity.id
_entity.type
_entity.pdbx_description
1 polymer ?
#
loop_
_entity_poly.entity_id
_entity_poly.type
_entity_poly.pdbx_seq_one_letter_code
_entity_poly.pdbx_strand_id
1 'polypeptide(L)' 'MKTRIALDLIVPNPDQPRKHFDPKALRELADSIREHGLAQPITVRPLPNGTHMIVMGERRWR' A
#
# COMPACT_ATOMS: atom_id res chain seq x y z
N MET A 1 16.26 4.04 2.61
CA MET A 1 16.43 4.26 1.16
C MET A 1 15.06 4.17 0.50
N LYS A 2 14.72 5.06 -0.44
CA LYS A 2 13.44 4.99 -1.19
C LYS A 2 13.68 4.20 -2.48
N THR A 3 12.87 3.18 -2.75
CA THR A 3 12.96 2.33 -3.95
C THR A 3 11.60 2.30 -4.64
N ARG A 4 11.59 2.23 -5.97
CA ARG A 4 10.36 2.01 -6.76
C ARG A 4 10.19 0.51 -6.99
N ILE A 5 9.05 -0.03 -6.57
CA ILE A 5 8.67 -1.44 -6.74
C ILE A 5 7.38 -1.45 -7.57
N ALA A 6 7.27 -2.39 -8.51
CA ALA A 6 6.06 -2.55 -9.30
C ALA A 6 4.91 -3.05 -8.40
N LEU A 7 3.69 -2.53 -8.62
CA LEU A 7 2.54 -2.78 -7.74
C LEU A 7 2.12 -4.26 -7.72
N ASP A 8 2.31 -4.97 -8.82
CA ASP A 8 2.07 -6.41 -8.99
C ASP A 8 3.03 -7.30 -8.18
N LEU A 9 4.16 -6.76 -7.72
CA LEU A 9 5.07 -7.43 -6.81
C LEU A 9 4.72 -7.20 -5.33
N ILE A 10 3.66 -6.44 -5.03
CA ILE A 10 3.23 -6.15 -3.66
C ILE A 10 1.97 -6.93 -3.32
N VAL A 11 2.00 -7.65 -2.20
CA VAL A 11 0.88 -8.45 -1.70
C VAL A 11 0.37 -7.92 -0.36
N PRO A 12 -0.94 -7.99 -0.09
CA PRO A 12 -1.50 -7.59 1.20
C PRO A 12 -1.06 -8.53 2.31
N ASN A 13 -1.06 -8.03 3.55
CA ASN A 13 -0.85 -8.88 4.72
C ASN A 13 -2.14 -9.66 5.05
N PRO A 14 -2.15 -11.01 4.99
CA PRO A 14 -3.35 -11.80 5.34
C PRO A 14 -3.82 -11.54 6.78
N ASP A 15 -2.89 -11.25 7.68
CA ASP A 15 -3.16 -11.01 9.11
C ASP A 15 -3.51 -9.55 9.43
N GLN A 16 -3.72 -8.70 8.41
CA GLN A 16 -4.10 -7.30 8.62
C GLN A 16 -5.40 -7.22 9.46
N PRO A 17 -5.38 -6.66 10.69
CA PRO A 17 -6.56 -6.61 11.56
C PRO A 17 -7.67 -5.71 10.98
N ARG A 18 -7.29 -4.65 10.26
CA ARG A 18 -8.25 -3.77 9.61
C ARG A 18 -8.75 -4.39 8.30
N LYS A 19 -9.92 -5.03 8.35
CA LYS A 19 -10.59 -5.62 7.17
C LYS A 19 -11.52 -4.65 6.43
N HIS A 20 -12.03 -3.63 7.14
CA HIS A 20 -12.95 -2.65 6.57
C HIS A 20 -12.29 -1.30 6.33
N PHE A 21 -12.52 -0.78 5.13
CA PHE A 21 -12.13 0.55 4.72
C PHE A 21 -13.38 1.24 4.15
N ASP A 22 -13.64 2.47 4.60
CA ASP A 22 -14.70 3.28 4.02
C ASP A 22 -14.34 3.61 2.56
N PRO A 23 -15.18 3.22 1.58
CA PRO A 23 -14.95 3.50 0.17
C PRO A 23 -14.79 5.00 -0.14
N LYS A 24 -15.51 5.87 0.57
CA LYS A 24 -15.41 7.32 0.39
C LYS A 24 -14.03 7.82 0.82
N ALA A 25 -13.57 7.40 2.00
CA ALA A 25 -12.26 7.77 2.52
C ALA A 25 -11.08 7.17 1.71
N LEU A 26 -11.31 6.06 1.00
CA LEU A 26 -10.33 5.52 0.03
C LEU A 26 -10.30 6.37 -1.25
N ARG A 27 -11.46 6.78 -1.77
CA ARG A 27 -11.55 7.65 -2.95
C ARG A 27 -10.85 8.98 -2.69
N GLU A 28 -11.15 9.64 -1.59
CA GLU A 28 -10.52 10.91 -1.19
C GLU A 28 -8.99 10.78 -1.07
N LEU A 29 -8.51 9.66 -0.52
CA LEU A 29 -7.07 9.38 -0.44
C LEU A 29 -6.45 9.16 -1.83
N ALA A 30 -7.12 8.41 -2.71
CA ALA A 30 -6.64 8.15 -4.06
C ALA A 30 -6.57 9.43 -4.90
N ASP A 31 -7.56 10.33 -4.75
CA ASP A 31 -7.58 11.62 -5.42
C ASP A 31 -6.45 12.53 -4.90
N SER A 32 -6.24 12.57 -3.58
CA SER A 32 -5.09 13.27 -3.00
C SER A 32 -3.73 12.74 -3.48
N ILE A 33 -3.57 11.41 -3.58
CA ILE A 33 -2.35 10.79 -4.12
C ILE A 33 -2.16 11.12 -5.60
N ARG A 34 -3.23 11.24 -6.39
CA ARG A 34 -3.15 11.64 -7.80
C ARG A 34 -2.68 13.08 -7.96
N GLU A 35 -3.14 13.98 -7.10
CA GLU A 35 -2.80 15.41 -7.15
C GLU A 35 -1.42 15.74 -6.57
N HIS A 36 -1.05 15.09 -5.46
CA HIS A 36 0.14 15.46 -4.68
C HIS A 36 1.20 14.36 -4.60
N GLY A 37 0.91 13.18 -5.13
CA GLY A 37 1.73 11.98 -4.95
C GLY A 37 1.60 11.37 -3.56
N LEU A 38 2.39 10.30 -3.34
CA LEU A 38 2.46 9.64 -2.03
C LEU A 38 3.24 10.50 -1.04
N ALA A 39 2.53 11.12 -0.10
CA ALA A 39 3.14 11.90 0.99
C ALA A 39 4.08 11.04 1.87
N GLN A 40 3.73 9.77 2.07
CA GLN A 40 4.51 8.82 2.85
C GLN A 40 4.67 7.51 2.05
N PRO A 41 5.85 6.86 2.06
CA PRO A 41 6.06 5.56 1.43
C PRO A 41 5.24 4.44 2.09
N ILE A 42 5.00 3.37 1.33
CA ILE A 42 4.48 2.10 1.84
C ILE A 42 5.67 1.28 2.34
N THR A 43 5.55 0.73 3.55
CA THR A 43 6.59 -0.15 4.11
C THR A 43 6.23 -1.58 3.76
N VAL A 44 7.18 -2.30 3.18
CA VAL A 44 7.04 -3.70 2.81
C VAL A 44 8.20 -4.53 3.36
N ARG A 45 8.01 -5.85 3.47
CA ARG A 45 9.09 -6.82 3.71
C ARG A 45 9.21 -7.78 2.52
N PRO A 46 10.43 -8.18 2.10
CA PRO A 46 10.60 -9.13 1.02
C PRO A 46 10.06 -10.52 1.41
N LEU A 47 9.61 -11.29 0.42
CA LEU A 47 9.20 -12.68 0.53
C LEU A 47 10.10 -13.60 -0.32
N PRO A 48 10.19 -14.91 0.00
CA PRO A 48 11.06 -15.84 -0.72
C PRO A 48 10.74 -16.00 -2.21
N ASN A 49 9.50 -15.70 -2.63
CA ASN A 49 9.05 -15.81 -4.02
C ASN A 49 9.34 -14.54 -4.86
N GLY A 50 10.13 -13.60 -4.34
CA GLY A 50 10.48 -12.34 -5.03
C GLY A 50 9.41 -11.24 -4.94
N THR A 51 8.32 -11.47 -4.22
CA THR A 51 7.30 -10.44 -3.93
C THR A 51 7.58 -9.74 -2.59
N HIS A 52 6.74 -8.76 -2.25
CA HIS A 52 6.87 -7.96 -1.05
C HIS A 52 5.54 -7.87 -0.32
N MET A 53 5.51 -8.14 0.98
CA MET A 53 4.29 -8.06 1.77
C MET A 53 4.19 -6.72 2.48
N ILE A 54 3.01 -6.10 2.45
CA ILE A 54 2.74 -4.83 3.14
C ILE A 54 2.88 -5.00 4.65
N VAL A 55 3.71 -4.16 5.27
CA VAL A 55 3.81 -4.02 6.73
C VAL A 55 3.00 -2.81 7.19
N MET A 56 3.06 -1.71 6.43
CA MET A 56 2.31 -0.48 6.71
C MET A 56 1.94 0.24 5.42
N GLY A 57 0.72 0.76 5.37
CA GLY A 57 0.25 1.58 4.24
C GLY A 57 -0.75 0.93 3.31
N GLU A 58 -1.44 -0.13 3.75
CA GLU A 58 -2.49 -0.84 2.99
C GLU A 58 -3.48 0.07 2.26
N ARG A 59 -3.96 1.15 2.91
CA ARG A 59 -4.89 2.13 2.30
C ARG A 59 -4.33 2.87 1.09
N ARG A 60 -3.01 3.01 1.01
CA ARG A 60 -2.29 3.69 -0.08
C ARG A 60 -1.96 2.74 -1.23
N TRP A 61 -1.99 1.44 -0.98
CA TRP A 61 -1.80 0.39 -2.00
C TRP A 61 -3.10 0.08 -2.75
N ARG A 62 -4.24 0.10 -2.04
CA ARG A 62 -5.58 -0.04 -2.61
C ARG A 62 -5.96 1.15 -3.46
#